data_AF-A0A8H4XSV0-F1
#
_entry.id   AF-A0A8H4XSV0-F1
#
_cell.length_a   1.000
_cell.length_b   1.000
_cell.length_c   1.000
_cell.angle_alpha   90.00
_cell.angle_beta   90.00
_cell.angle_gamma   90.00
#
_symmetry.space_group_name_H-M   'P 1'
#
loop_
_entity.id
_entity.type
_entity.pdbx_description
1 polymer ?
#
loop_
_entity_poly.entity_id
_entity_poly.type
_entity_poly.pdbx_seq_one_letter_code
_entity_poly.pdbx_strand_id
1 'polypeptide(L)'
;MKFGRNLPRNVVPEWSSSYINYKALKKLIKSAADSQEAQGDVDLVGFFYSLDRNLEDVDHFYNKKLADFTRRLKILEDRFGNSLAAGQALDAEDIGDLVTALLELRGQLRKLQWYGEVNRRGIIKITKKLDKKIPGAEAQKRYLAAKVDPEQFASNAQLTQATTKINEWLSIFGDRKVSDDSDSVKSLTLSK
;
A
#
# COMPACT_ATOMS: atom_id res chain seq x y z
N MET A 1 16.28 2.19 -14.87
CA MET A 1 15.12 3.11 -14.76
C MET A 1 15.44 4.34 -13.91
N LYS A 2 14.96 5.54 -14.30
CA LYS A 2 15.17 6.82 -13.60
C LYS A 2 14.13 7.04 -12.48
N PHE A 3 14.29 6.36 -11.33
CA PHE A 3 13.32 6.38 -10.22
C PHE A 3 12.87 7.80 -9.82
N GLY A 4 13.80 8.69 -9.45
CA GLY A 4 13.45 10.02 -8.97
C GLY A 4 12.70 10.91 -9.97
N ARG A 5 12.81 10.66 -11.28
CA ARG A 5 12.02 11.38 -12.31
C ARG A 5 10.61 10.80 -12.45
N ASN A 6 10.47 9.51 -12.17
CA ASN A 6 9.20 8.79 -12.30
C ASN A 6 8.40 8.77 -11.00
N LEU A 7 9.00 9.07 -9.85
CA LEU A 7 8.31 9.03 -8.55
C LEU A 7 6.99 9.82 -8.56
N PRO A 8 6.92 11.10 -9.04
CA PRO A 8 5.65 11.84 -9.06
C PRO A 8 4.54 11.20 -9.92
N ARG A 9 4.88 10.33 -10.88
CA ARG A 9 3.89 9.60 -11.70
C ARG A 9 3.42 8.30 -11.05
N ASN A 10 4.15 7.82 -10.05
CA ASN A 10 3.87 6.57 -9.35
C ASN A 10 3.34 6.80 -7.94
N VAL A 11 3.13 8.05 -7.51
CA VAL A 11 2.48 8.31 -6.22
C VAL A 11 0.97 8.18 -6.35
N VAL A 12 0.33 7.66 -5.30
CA VAL A 12 -1.10 7.86 -5.09
C VAL A 12 -1.31 9.34 -4.74
N PRO A 13 -2.03 10.14 -5.55
CA PRO A 13 -2.06 11.59 -5.42
C PRO A 13 -2.42 12.09 -4.02
N GLU A 14 -3.45 11.49 -3.42
CA GLU A 14 -3.96 11.84 -2.09
C GLU A 14 -2.98 11.50 -0.95
N TRP A 15 -1.93 10.71 -1.20
CA TRP A 15 -0.92 10.31 -0.21
C TRP A 15 0.48 10.82 -0.54
N SER A 16 0.59 11.74 -1.49
CA SER A 16 1.87 12.21 -2.06
C SER A 16 2.88 12.71 -1.02
N SER A 17 2.42 13.33 0.07
CA SER A 17 3.26 13.85 1.16
C SER A 17 3.86 12.76 2.05
N SER A 18 3.28 11.55 2.06
CA SER A 18 3.74 10.43 2.89
C SER A 18 4.73 9.52 2.14
N TYR A 19 5.14 9.85 0.92
CA TYR A 19 6.18 9.10 0.21
C TYR A 19 7.57 9.53 0.64
N ILE A 20 8.54 8.62 0.49
CA ILE A 20 9.96 8.88 0.68
C ILE A 20 10.41 10.15 -0.07
N ASN A 21 11.07 11.05 0.65
CA ASN A 21 11.67 12.28 0.12
C ASN A 21 12.98 11.98 -0.62
N TYR A 22 12.85 11.29 -1.75
CA TYR A 22 13.96 10.82 -2.57
C TYR A 22 14.83 11.97 -3.10
N LYS A 23 14.26 13.17 -3.28
CA LYS A 23 15.00 14.36 -3.73
C LYS A 23 15.93 14.88 -2.64
N ALA A 24 15.48 14.98 -1.39
CA ALA A 24 16.30 15.42 -0.27
C ALA A 24 17.44 14.43 0.01
N LEU A 25 17.13 13.14 0.09
CA LEU A 25 18.15 12.10 0.32
C LEU A 25 19.23 12.09 -0.77
N LYS A 26 18.85 12.33 -2.03
CA LYS A 26 19.82 12.49 -3.13
C LYS A 26 20.76 13.68 -2.93
N LYS A 27 20.29 14.78 -2.35
CA LYS A 27 21.13 15.95 -2.07
C LYS A 27 22.14 15.64 -0.96
N LEU A 28 21.72 14.91 0.08
CA LEU A 28 22.60 14.46 1.15
C LEU A 28 23.73 13.55 0.62
N ILE A 29 23.40 12.58 -0.25
CA ILE A 29 24.44 11.74 -0.90
C ILE A 29 25.41 12.59 -1.73
N LYS A 30 24.90 13.60 -2.46
CA LYS A 30 25.77 14.49 -3.24
C LYS A 30 26.70 15.27 -2.31
N SER A 31 26.18 15.87 -1.25
CA SER A 31 26.96 16.64 -0.28
C SER A 31 28.05 15.80 0.38
N ALA A 32 27.74 14.56 0.75
CA ALA A 32 28.70 13.64 1.34
C ALA A 32 29.80 13.23 0.34
N ALA A 33 29.45 13.00 -0.93
CA ALA A 33 30.43 12.72 -1.97
C ALA A 33 31.33 13.92 -2.26
N ASP A 34 30.77 15.13 -2.34
CA ASP A 34 31.53 16.37 -2.56
C ASP A 34 32.49 16.63 -1.36
N SER A 35 32.08 16.29 -0.13
CA SER A 35 32.92 16.42 1.07
C SER A 35 34.05 15.38 1.12
N GLN A 36 33.77 14.15 0.67
CA GLN A 36 34.78 13.10 0.54
C GLN A 36 35.91 13.51 -0.40
N GLU A 37 35.57 14.11 -1.54
CA GLU A 37 36.54 14.57 -2.54
C GLU A 37 37.37 15.77 -2.03
N ALA A 38 36.77 16.66 -1.24
CA ALA A 38 37.43 17.88 -0.77
C ALA A 38 38.27 17.70 0.51
N GLN A 39 37.78 16.90 1.47
CA GLN A 39 38.33 16.83 2.83
C GLN A 39 38.79 15.41 3.22
N GLY A 40 38.50 14.40 2.40
CA GLY A 40 38.83 13.00 2.69
C GLY A 40 37.97 12.36 3.79
N ASP A 41 37.06 13.12 4.41
CA ASP A 41 36.13 12.65 5.43
C ASP A 41 34.72 12.45 4.85
N VAL A 42 34.02 11.44 5.37
CA VAL A 42 32.67 11.07 4.94
C VAL A 42 31.75 10.99 6.15
N ASP A 43 31.00 12.06 6.38
CA ASP A 43 29.90 12.04 7.34
C ASP A 43 28.60 11.56 6.68
N LEU A 44 28.13 10.37 7.10
CA LEU A 44 26.85 9.80 6.67
C LEU A 44 25.74 9.92 7.72
N VAL A 45 26.02 10.51 8.89
CA VAL A 45 25.07 10.62 10.00
C VAL A 45 23.80 11.33 9.55
N GLY A 46 23.94 12.49 8.89
CA GLY A 46 22.79 13.24 8.37
C GLY A 46 21.98 12.47 7.32
N PHE A 47 22.63 11.65 6.49
CA PHE A 47 21.94 10.81 5.52
C PHE A 47 21.11 9.71 6.21
N PHE A 48 21.71 8.95 7.12
CA PHE A 48 21.02 7.86 7.81
C PHE A 48 19.91 8.37 8.72
N TYR A 49 20.13 9.46 9.45
CA TYR A 49 19.09 10.11 10.24
C TYR A 49 17.87 10.48 9.36
N SER A 50 18.11 11.11 8.21
CA SER A 50 17.03 11.45 7.29
C SER A 50 16.35 10.21 6.70
N LEU A 51 17.11 9.16 6.38
CA LEU A 51 16.55 7.92 5.84
C LEU A 51 15.69 7.18 6.86
N ASP A 52 16.13 7.11 8.13
CA ASP A 52 15.39 6.52 9.24
C ASP A 52 14.06 7.26 9.47
N ARG A 53 14.08 8.61 9.49
CA ARG A 53 12.83 9.39 9.59
C ARG A 53 11.86 9.10 8.44
N ASN A 54 12.36 9.03 7.21
CA ASN A 54 11.53 8.70 6.04
C ASN A 54 10.97 7.28 6.13
N LEU A 55 11.74 6.32 6.65
CA LEU A 55 11.28 4.96 6.85
C LEU A 55 10.15 4.91 7.88
N GLU A 56 10.32 5.59 9.03
CA GLU A 56 9.31 5.68 10.08
C GLU A 56 8.02 6.34 9.58
N ASP A 57 8.12 7.43 8.81
CA ASP A 57 6.95 8.09 8.24
C ASP A 57 6.19 7.16 7.27
N VAL A 58 6.93 6.40 6.45
CA VAL A 58 6.35 5.45 5.50
C VAL A 58 5.66 4.29 6.22
N ASP A 59 6.34 3.71 7.22
CA ASP A 59 5.79 2.62 8.00
C ASP A 59 4.55 3.06 8.79
N HIS A 60 4.64 4.19 9.49
CA HIS A 60 3.52 4.75 10.25
C HIS A 60 2.30 4.98 9.36
N PHE A 61 2.48 5.62 8.20
CA PHE A 61 1.38 5.85 7.27
C PHE A 61 0.78 4.55 6.74
N TYR A 62 1.63 3.59 6.35
CA TYR A 62 1.16 2.30 5.85
C TYR A 62 0.34 1.56 6.91
N ASN A 63 0.87 1.45 8.13
CA ASN A 63 0.23 0.73 9.24
C ASN A 63 -1.10 1.39 9.65
N LYS A 64 -1.15 2.73 9.66
CA LYS A 64 -2.39 3.46 9.90
C LYS A 64 -3.46 3.13 8.85
N LYS A 65 -3.11 3.17 7.57
CA LYS A 65 -4.05 2.85 6.48
C LYS A 65 -4.48 1.39 6.51
N LEU A 66 -3.56 0.47 6.78
CA LEU A 66 -3.88 -0.95 6.90
C LEU A 66 -4.85 -1.18 8.07
N ALA A 67 -4.64 -0.55 9.22
CA ALA A 67 -5.54 -0.63 10.37
C ALA A 67 -6.93 -0.08 10.05
N ASP A 68 -7.01 1.08 9.37
CA ASP A 68 -8.29 1.66 8.93
C ASP A 68 -9.06 0.70 8.01
N PHE A 69 -8.37 0.13 7.02
CA PHE A 69 -8.99 -0.76 6.03
C PHE A 69 -9.39 -2.11 6.61
N THR A 70 -8.55 -2.71 7.46
CA THR A 70 -8.88 -3.97 8.14
C THR A 70 -10.00 -3.80 9.16
N ARG A 71 -10.08 -2.64 9.84
CA ARG A 71 -11.24 -2.30 10.68
C ARG A 71 -12.52 -2.19 9.87
N ARG A 72 -12.48 -1.53 8.69
CA ARG A 72 -13.64 -1.44 7.80
C ARG A 72 -14.07 -2.82 7.31
N LEU A 73 -13.12 -3.70 6.96
CA LEU A 73 -13.40 -5.08 6.60
C LEU A 73 -14.11 -5.82 7.75
N LYS A 74 -13.57 -5.71 8.96
CA LYS A 74 -14.15 -6.37 10.14
C LYS A 74 -15.58 -5.91 10.41
N ILE A 75 -15.89 -4.62 10.26
CA ILE A 75 -17.27 -4.12 10.44
C ILE A 75 -18.22 -4.74 9.40
N LEU A 76 -17.77 -4.91 8.15
CA LEU A 76 -18.55 -5.61 7.13
C LEU A 76 -18.72 -7.09 7.47
N GLU A 77 -17.65 -7.75 7.93
CA GLU A 77 -17.69 -9.14 8.40
C GLU A 77 -18.70 -9.31 9.56
N ASP A 78 -18.67 -8.43 10.55
CA ASP A 78 -19.53 -8.50 11.73
C ASP A 78 -21.01 -8.22 11.37
N ARG A 79 -21.27 -7.27 10.45
CA ARG A 79 -22.64 -6.91 10.04
C ARG A 79 -23.30 -8.00 9.21
N PHE A 80 -22.58 -8.58 8.25
CA PHE A 80 -23.17 -9.47 7.26
C PHE A 80 -22.84 -10.94 7.50
N GLY A 81 -21.70 -11.24 8.14
CA GLY A 81 -21.23 -12.59 8.44
C GLY A 81 -22.12 -13.32 9.45
N ASN A 82 -22.64 -12.59 10.44
CA ASN A 82 -23.58 -13.15 11.42
C ASN A 82 -24.92 -13.54 10.77
N SER A 83 -25.45 -12.70 9.88
CA SER A 83 -26.69 -12.99 9.14
C SER A 83 -26.52 -14.22 8.25
N LEU A 84 -25.37 -14.33 7.56
CA LEU A 84 -25.03 -15.49 6.73
C LEU A 84 -24.89 -16.78 7.53
N ALA A 85 -24.17 -16.73 8.67
CA ALA A 85 -23.98 -17.87 9.55
C ALA A 85 -25.30 -18.33 10.19
N ALA A 86 -26.21 -17.40 10.46
CA ALA A 86 -27.55 -17.66 10.98
C ALA A 86 -28.56 -18.11 9.90
N GLY A 87 -28.15 -18.21 8.62
CA GLY A 87 -29.03 -18.58 7.51
C GLY A 87 -30.09 -17.54 7.19
N GLN A 88 -29.93 -16.30 7.67
CA GLN A 88 -30.83 -15.20 7.35
C GLN A 88 -30.57 -14.72 5.93
N ALA A 89 -31.63 -14.60 5.13
CA ALA A 89 -31.55 -14.03 3.80
C ALA A 89 -31.25 -12.52 3.92
N LEU A 90 -30.15 -12.09 3.33
CA LEU A 90 -29.91 -10.67 3.06
C LEU A 90 -30.79 -10.27 1.87
N ASP A 91 -31.40 -9.10 1.93
CA ASP A 91 -32.12 -8.56 0.78
C ASP A 91 -31.15 -8.09 -0.31
N ALA A 92 -31.69 -7.85 -1.51
CA ALA A 92 -30.91 -7.48 -2.68
C ALA A 92 -30.20 -6.12 -2.51
N GLU A 93 -30.80 -5.20 -1.74
CA GLU A 93 -30.25 -3.86 -1.48
C GLU A 93 -29.01 -3.96 -0.57
N ASP A 94 -29.11 -4.67 0.56
CA ASP A 94 -28.01 -4.93 1.49
C ASP A 94 -26.85 -5.67 0.80
N ILE A 95 -27.16 -6.64 -0.08
CA ILE A 95 -26.13 -7.33 -0.89
C ILE A 95 -25.46 -6.34 -1.86
N GLY A 96 -26.24 -5.49 -2.51
CA GLY A 96 -25.75 -4.46 -3.43
C GLY A 96 -24.79 -3.48 -2.75
N ASP A 97 -25.14 -3.01 -1.56
CA ASP A 97 -24.33 -2.12 -0.72
C ASP A 97 -23.06 -2.80 -0.23
N LEU A 98 -23.16 -4.05 0.23
CA LEU A 98 -22.01 -4.85 0.66
C LEU A 98 -20.99 -5.01 -0.49
N VAL A 99 -21.45 -5.44 -1.67
CA VAL A 99 -20.57 -5.61 -2.84
C VAL A 99 -19.89 -4.29 -3.21
N THR A 100 -20.63 -3.18 -3.19
CA THR A 100 -20.08 -1.85 -3.48
C THR A 100 -18.99 -1.47 -2.46
N ALA A 101 -19.24 -1.67 -1.17
CA ALA A 101 -18.27 -1.38 -0.11
C ALA A 101 -17.01 -2.26 -0.22
N LEU A 102 -17.16 -3.54 -0.52
CA LEU A 102 -16.05 -4.49 -0.72
C LEU A 102 -15.19 -4.11 -1.93
N LEU A 103 -15.81 -3.71 -3.04
CA LEU A 103 -15.10 -3.25 -4.24
C LEU A 103 -14.29 -1.98 -3.97
N GLU A 104 -14.87 -1.03 -3.24
CA GLU A 104 -14.18 0.20 -2.82
C GLU A 104 -12.96 -0.14 -1.94
N LEU A 105 -13.15 -0.99 -0.92
CA LEU A 105 -12.10 -1.39 0.01
C LEU A 105 -10.96 -2.15 -0.71
N ARG A 106 -11.28 -3.01 -1.68
CA ARG A 106 -10.27 -3.66 -2.55
C ARG A 106 -9.50 -2.65 -3.38
N GLY A 107 -10.14 -1.56 -3.83
CA GLY A 107 -9.46 -0.44 -4.49
C GLY A 107 -8.48 0.27 -3.56
N GLN A 108 -8.89 0.52 -2.32
CA GLN A 108 -8.06 1.14 -1.29
C GLN A 108 -6.84 0.28 -0.91
N LEU A 109 -7.01 -1.03 -0.74
CA LEU A 109 -5.91 -1.96 -0.48
C LEU A 109 -4.93 -2.04 -1.65
N ARG A 110 -5.41 -2.01 -2.90
CA ARG A 110 -4.52 -1.93 -4.09
C ARG A 110 -3.66 -0.67 -4.09
N LYS A 111 -4.24 0.49 -3.74
CA LYS A 111 -3.46 1.72 -3.58
C LYS A 111 -2.40 1.55 -2.49
N LEU A 112 -2.74 0.95 -1.35
CA LEU A 112 -1.82 0.74 -0.23
C LEU A 112 -0.67 -0.21 -0.57
N GLN A 113 -0.97 -1.30 -1.29
CA GLN A 113 0.04 -2.22 -1.81
C GLN A 113 1.04 -1.47 -2.70
N TRP A 114 0.51 -0.70 -3.66
CA TRP A 114 1.35 0.10 -4.56
C TRP A 114 2.19 1.13 -3.82
N TYR A 115 1.64 1.79 -2.80
CA TYR A 115 2.37 2.70 -1.91
C TYR A 115 3.56 2.00 -1.25
N GLY A 116 3.36 0.82 -0.65
CA GLY A 116 4.45 0.03 -0.04
C GLY A 116 5.53 -0.34 -1.06
N GLU A 117 5.13 -0.83 -2.24
CA GLU A 117 6.06 -1.23 -3.30
C GLU A 117 6.91 -0.07 -3.86
N VAL A 118 6.31 1.11 -4.04
CA VAL A 118 7.02 2.30 -4.53
C VAL A 118 8.01 2.81 -3.47
N ASN A 119 7.60 2.89 -2.20
CA ASN A 119 8.48 3.34 -1.13
C ASN A 119 9.64 2.36 -0.88
N ARG A 120 9.37 1.06 -0.81
CA ARG A 120 10.42 0.04 -0.71
C ARG A 120 11.41 0.14 -1.86
N ARG A 121 10.93 0.30 -3.11
CA ARG A 121 11.81 0.56 -4.27
C ARG A 121 12.62 1.84 -4.10
N GLY A 122 12.03 2.90 -3.55
CA GLY A 122 12.73 4.15 -3.25
C GLY A 122 13.90 3.96 -2.30
N ILE A 123 13.67 3.25 -1.19
CA ILE A 123 14.71 2.94 -0.19
C ILE A 123 15.81 2.06 -0.81
N ILE A 124 15.44 1.00 -1.54
CA ILE A 124 16.41 0.15 -2.26
C ILE A 124 17.26 0.99 -3.23
N LYS A 125 16.65 1.92 -3.97
CA LYS A 125 17.38 2.72 -4.96
C LYS A 125 18.25 3.80 -4.33
N ILE A 126 17.86 4.37 -3.19
CA ILE A 126 18.63 5.43 -2.54
C ILE A 126 19.85 4.85 -1.80
N THR A 127 19.71 3.72 -1.12
CA THR A 127 20.85 3.04 -0.49
C THR A 127 21.79 2.45 -1.54
N LYS A 128 21.27 1.85 -2.63
CA LYS A 128 22.12 1.47 -3.79
C LYS A 128 22.87 2.67 -4.40
N LYS A 129 22.28 3.86 -4.35
CA LYS A 129 22.93 5.07 -4.85
C LYS A 129 24.06 5.51 -3.93
N LEU A 130 23.87 5.41 -2.61
CA LEU A 130 24.90 5.70 -1.61
C LEU A 130 26.12 4.81 -1.85
N ASP A 131 25.94 3.49 -1.90
CA ASP A 131 27.03 2.51 -2.09
C ASP A 131 27.81 2.73 -3.40
N LYS A 132 27.14 3.25 -4.43
CA LYS A 132 27.78 3.59 -5.71
C LYS A 132 28.56 4.89 -5.70
N LYS A 133 28.25 5.79 -4.77
CA LYS A 133 28.80 7.14 -4.74
C LYS A 133 29.86 7.33 -3.67
N ILE A 134 29.84 6.48 -2.65
CA ILE A 134 30.71 6.59 -1.49
C ILE A 134 31.38 5.23 -1.31
N PRO A 135 32.66 5.08 -1.72
CA PRO A 135 33.42 3.86 -1.54
C PRO A 135 33.41 3.40 -0.08
N GLY A 136 33.21 2.10 0.15
CA GLY A 136 33.23 1.50 1.49
C GLY A 136 31.94 1.66 2.31
N ALA A 137 30.91 2.39 1.81
CA ALA A 137 29.66 2.56 2.56
C ALA A 137 28.92 1.23 2.82
N GLU A 138 28.87 0.34 1.81
CA GLU A 138 28.25 -1.00 1.86
C GLU A 138 26.91 -1.09 2.62
N ALA A 139 26.11 -0.02 2.52
CA ALA A 139 24.98 0.23 3.40
C ALA A 139 23.74 -0.51 2.94
N GLN A 140 23.56 -0.73 1.63
CA GLN A 140 22.30 -1.23 1.08
C GLN A 140 21.85 -2.54 1.72
N LYS A 141 22.71 -3.57 1.67
CA LYS A 141 22.33 -4.90 2.15
C LYS A 141 22.01 -4.89 3.65
N ARG A 142 22.86 -4.21 4.44
CA ARG A 142 22.74 -4.13 5.90
C ARG A 142 21.50 -3.35 6.32
N TYR A 143 21.27 -2.19 5.71
CA TYR A 143 20.13 -1.34 6.02
C TYR A 143 18.80 -2.03 5.66
N LEU A 144 18.72 -2.66 4.48
CA LEU A 144 17.48 -3.34 4.07
C LEU A 144 17.13 -4.48 5.04
N ALA A 145 18.10 -5.35 5.34
CA ALA A 145 17.87 -6.49 6.23
C ALA A 145 17.52 -6.07 7.66
N ALA A 146 18.17 -5.03 8.19
CA ALA A 146 17.99 -4.61 9.58
C ALA A 146 16.76 -3.71 9.80
N LYS A 147 16.37 -2.91 8.80
CA LYS A 147 15.41 -1.82 8.99
C LYS A 147 14.20 -1.87 8.06
N VAL A 148 14.29 -2.48 6.88
CA VAL A 148 13.20 -2.40 5.87
C VAL A 148 12.45 -3.71 5.75
N ASP A 149 13.17 -4.82 5.67
CA ASP A 149 12.56 -6.14 5.49
C ASP A 149 11.67 -6.59 6.67
N PRO A 150 11.92 -6.17 7.94
CA PRO A 150 10.99 -6.43 9.04
C PRO A 150 9.64 -5.67 8.96
N GLU A 151 9.56 -4.58 8.20
CA GLU A 151 8.40 -3.69 8.20
C GLU A 151 7.20 -4.28 7.44
N GLN A 152 5.97 -3.92 7.86
CA GLN A 152 4.76 -4.51 7.26
C GLN A 152 4.60 -4.17 5.79
N PHE A 153 4.96 -2.96 5.37
CA PHE A 153 4.89 -2.55 3.97
C PHE A 153 5.85 -3.33 3.05
N ALA A 154 6.87 -3.99 3.63
CA ALA A 154 7.81 -4.83 2.89
C ALA A 154 7.28 -6.25 2.66
N SER A 155 6.62 -6.84 3.66
CA SER A 155 6.04 -8.20 3.55
C SER A 155 4.64 -8.22 2.92
N ASN A 156 3.83 -7.18 3.16
CA ASN A 156 2.41 -7.10 2.79
C ASN A 156 1.53 -8.27 3.28
N ALA A 157 1.97 -9.06 4.26
CA ALA A 157 1.28 -10.29 4.65
C ALA A 157 -0.18 -10.06 5.05
N GLN A 158 -0.43 -9.09 5.93
CA GLN A 158 -1.79 -8.74 6.38
C GLN A 158 -2.64 -8.12 5.26
N LEU A 159 -2.03 -7.30 4.39
CA LEU A 159 -2.71 -6.72 3.24
C LEU A 159 -3.18 -7.80 2.27
N THR A 160 -2.31 -8.78 1.98
CA THR A 160 -2.65 -9.93 1.13
C THR A 160 -3.78 -10.73 1.76
N GLN A 161 -3.72 -11.00 3.06
CA GLN A 161 -4.80 -11.70 3.77
C GLN A 161 -6.15 -10.96 3.66
N ALA A 162 -6.16 -9.65 3.91
CA ALA A 162 -7.38 -8.84 3.78
C ALA A 162 -7.92 -8.83 2.34
N THR A 163 -7.02 -8.77 1.35
CA THR A 163 -7.39 -8.82 -0.07
C THR A 163 -7.99 -10.17 -0.45
N THR A 164 -7.41 -11.28 0.02
CA THR A 164 -7.94 -12.63 -0.19
C THR A 164 -9.34 -12.75 0.38
N LYS A 165 -9.55 -12.34 1.64
CA LYS A 165 -10.88 -12.34 2.27
C LYS A 165 -11.91 -11.56 1.46
N ILE A 166 -11.57 -10.36 1.00
CA ILE A 166 -12.49 -9.56 0.18
C ILE A 166 -12.85 -10.28 -1.12
N ASN A 167 -11.89 -10.94 -1.76
CA ASN A 167 -12.16 -11.69 -2.99
C ASN A 167 -13.05 -12.92 -2.73
N GLU A 168 -12.86 -13.62 -1.61
CA GLU A 168 -13.74 -14.73 -1.19
C GLU A 168 -15.18 -14.24 -1.00
N TRP A 169 -15.37 -13.14 -0.28
CA TRP A 169 -16.69 -12.53 -0.09
C TRP A 169 -17.33 -12.08 -1.41
N LEU A 170 -16.55 -11.41 -2.27
CA LEU A 170 -17.03 -11.01 -3.59
C LEU A 170 -17.40 -12.21 -4.48
N SER A 171 -16.76 -13.37 -4.32
CA SER A 171 -17.15 -14.59 -5.03
C SER A 171 -18.50 -15.15 -4.57
N ILE A 172 -18.86 -14.95 -3.30
CA ILE A 172 -20.15 -15.42 -2.74
C ILE A 172 -21.30 -14.50 -3.17
N PHE A 173 -21.08 -13.19 -3.19
CA PHE A 173 -22.13 -12.19 -3.44
C PHE A 173 -22.15 -11.62 -4.86
N GLY A 174 -21.03 -11.70 -5.59
CA GLY A 174 -20.88 -11.11 -6.92
C GLY A 174 -21.83 -11.73 -7.96
N ASP A 175 -22.04 -13.04 -7.89
CA ASP A 175 -22.92 -13.75 -8.84
C ASP A 175 -24.41 -13.55 -8.53
N ARG A 176 -24.77 -13.28 -7.27
CA ARG A 176 -26.17 -13.05 -6.86
C ARG A 176 -26.73 -11.76 -7.46
N LYS A 177 -25.89 -10.72 -7.60
CA LYS A 177 -26.29 -9.44 -8.20
C LYS A 177 -26.62 -9.56 -9.69
N VAL A 178 -25.96 -10.47 -10.42
CA VAL A 178 -26.22 -10.70 -11.86
C VAL A 178 -27.53 -11.48 -12.08
N SER A 179 -27.92 -12.33 -11.13
CA SER A 179 -29.16 -13.10 -11.22
C SER A 179 -30.42 -12.22 -11.11
N ASP A 180 -30.42 -11.29 -10.16
CA ASP A 180 -31.63 -10.51 -9.80
C ASP A 180 -31.97 -9.41 -10.85
N ASP A 181 -30.96 -8.85 -11.50
CA ASP A 181 -31.13 -7.94 -12.65
C ASP A 181 -31.74 -8.66 -13.88
N SER A 182 -31.65 -10.00 -13.97
CA SER A 182 -32.23 -10.77 -15.06
C SER A 182 -33.71 -11.11 -14.85
N ASP A 183 -34.16 -11.20 -13.59
CA ASP A 183 -35.53 -11.55 -13.23
C ASP A 183 -36.46 -10.33 -13.18
N SER A 184 -35.92 -9.13 -12.97
CA SER A 184 -36.67 -7.86 -13.03
C SER A 184 -37.13 -7.48 -14.46
N VAL A 185 -36.49 -8.00 -15.50
CA VAL A 185 -36.85 -7.72 -16.91
C VAL A 185 -38.04 -8.58 -17.40
N LYS A 186 -38.34 -9.72 -16.75
CA LYS A 186 -39.45 -10.60 -17.17
C LYS A 186 -40.84 -10.15 -16.69
N SER A 187 -40.92 -9.21 -15.74
CA SER A 187 -42.19 -8.81 -15.12
C SER A 187 -42.92 -7.66 -15.84
N LEU A 188 -42.39 -7.15 -16.96
CA LEU A 188 -42.97 -6.00 -17.69
C LEU A 188 -43.64 -6.35 -19.03
N THR A 189 -43.76 -7.62 -19.41
CA THR A 189 -44.43 -8.03 -20.65
C THR A 189 -45.58 -8.99 -20.38
N LEU A 190 -46.66 -8.50 -19.74
CA LEU A 190 -47.99 -9.12 -19.77
C LEU A 190 -49.06 -8.07 -19.38
N SER A 191 -49.31 -7.13 -20.29
CA SER A 191 -50.59 -6.40 -20.40
C SER A 191 -50.65 -5.62 -21.70
N LYS A 192 -51.10 -6.29 -22.76
CA LYS A 192 -52.18 -5.91 -23.69
C LYS A 192 -52.12 -6.73 -24.97
#